data_AF-A0AAV5XVT9-F1
#
_entry.id   AF-A0AAV5XVT9-F1
#
_cell.length_a   1.000
_cell.length_b   1.000
_cell.length_c   1.000
_cell.angle_alpha   90.00
_cell.angle_beta   90.00
_cell.angle_gamma   90.00
#
_symmetry.space_group_name_H-M   'P 1'
#
loop_
_entity.id
_entity.type
_entity.pdbx_description
1 polymer ?
#
loop_
_entity_poly.entity_id
_entity_poly.type
_entity_poly.pdbx_seq_one_letter_code
_entity_poly.pdbx_strand_id
1 'polypeptide(L)'
;MTLVVVDQKEMAAYSGIYLGPVQLLGQRAPGVNGVMTSTIRGDAVSVGVEGWFGSTRGGLMLVLRGVMPNGTQQLTLTRIDAEHLAGTGESSFRWGPQGPVDLTRRSSPQGPAN
;
A
#
# COMPACT_ATOMS: atom_id res chain seq x y z
N MET A 1 -1.94 12.89 -1.64
CA MET A 1 -2.42 11.49 -1.62
C MET A 1 -2.68 11.10 -0.18
N THR A 2 -3.66 10.25 0.06
CA THR A 2 -3.98 9.68 1.38
C THR A 2 -4.07 8.17 1.26
N LEU A 3 -3.55 7.45 2.25
CA LEU A 3 -3.69 6.00 2.39
C LEU A 3 -4.40 5.70 3.71
N VAL A 4 -5.47 4.91 3.65
CA VAL A 4 -6.19 4.43 4.82
C VAL A 4 -6.13 2.91 4.83
N VAL A 5 -5.57 2.34 5.89
CA VAL A 5 -5.61 0.88 6.14
C VAL A 5 -6.91 0.58 6.86
N VAL A 6 -7.72 -0.29 6.28
CA VAL A 6 -9.07 -0.62 6.76
C VAL A 6 -9.08 -1.95 7.51
N ASP A 7 -8.25 -2.90 7.08
CA ASP A 7 -8.23 -4.25 7.64
C ASP A 7 -6.81 -4.82 7.65
N GLN A 8 -6.50 -5.66 8.63
CA GLN A 8 -5.25 -6.40 8.75
C GLN A 8 -5.58 -7.89 8.81
N LYS A 9 -5.11 -8.65 7.82
CA LYS A 9 -5.38 -10.09 7.69
C LYS A 9 -4.11 -10.83 7.32
N GLU A 10 -4.03 -12.12 7.60
CA GLU A 10 -2.94 -12.94 7.06
C GLU A 10 -3.14 -13.10 5.55
N MET A 11 -2.13 -12.75 4.74
CA MET A 11 -2.17 -12.84 3.29
C MET A 11 -1.06 -13.73 2.77
N ALA A 12 -1.30 -14.39 1.63
CA ALA A 12 -0.23 -14.94 0.83
C ALA A 12 0.67 -13.77 0.42
N ALA A 13 1.84 -13.64 1.07
CA ALA A 13 2.80 -12.63 0.69
C ALA A 13 3.25 -12.94 -0.74
N TYR A 14 3.27 -11.94 -1.62
CA TYR A 14 3.80 -12.13 -2.98
C TYR A 14 5.32 -12.39 -2.99
N SER A 15 5.94 -12.70 -1.85
CA SER A 15 7.30 -13.22 -1.72
C SER A 15 7.39 -14.72 -2.09
N GLY A 16 6.58 -15.15 -3.05
CA GLY A 16 6.43 -16.55 -3.43
C GLY A 16 6.55 -16.78 -4.92
N ILE A 17 6.79 -18.03 -5.31
CA ILE A 17 6.67 -18.44 -6.72
C ILE A 17 5.20 -18.73 -6.98
N TYR A 18 4.64 -18.08 -8.02
CA TYR A 18 3.25 -18.25 -8.43
C TYR A 18 3.17 -18.92 -9.80
N LEU A 19 2.13 -19.73 -9.99
CA LEU A 19 1.68 -20.19 -11.30
C LEU A 19 0.20 -19.79 -11.46
N GLY A 20 -0.05 -18.75 -12.25
CA GLY A 20 -1.39 -18.14 -12.30
C GLY A 20 -1.79 -17.57 -10.92
N PRO A 21 -3.02 -17.81 -10.43
CA PRO A 21 -3.46 -17.31 -9.12
C PRO A 21 -2.96 -18.15 -7.94
N VAL A 22 -2.26 -19.27 -8.17
CA VAL A 22 -1.87 -20.23 -7.12
C VAL A 22 -0.41 -20.00 -6.70
N GLN A 23 -0.18 -19.89 -5.39
CA GLN A 23 1.17 -19.83 -4.81
C GLN A 23 1.74 -21.25 -4.66
N LEU A 24 2.88 -21.51 -5.28
CA LEU A 24 3.58 -22.79 -5.22
C LEU A 24 4.60 -22.85 -4.08
N LEU A 25 5.29 -21.73 -3.84
CA LEU A 25 6.30 -21.59 -2.78
C LEU A 25 6.17 -20.20 -2.15
N GLY A 26 6.41 -20.08 -0.85
CA GLY A 26 6.42 -18.80 -0.13
C GLY A 26 5.83 -18.93 1.28
N GLN A 27 5.95 -17.86 2.05
CA GLN A 27 5.39 -17.76 3.41
C GLN A 27 4.16 -16.85 3.36
N ARG A 28 3.16 -17.15 4.21
CA ARG A 28 2.14 -16.16 4.51
C ARG A 28 2.79 -15.03 5.29
N ALA A 29 2.44 -13.79 4.96
CA ALA A 29 2.84 -12.64 5.74
C ALA A 29 1.58 -11.89 6.20
N PRO A 30 1.69 -11.10 7.27
CA PRO A 30 0.65 -10.14 7.58
C PRO A 30 0.40 -9.27 6.32
N GLY A 31 -0.86 -9.07 6.03
CA GLY A 31 -1.33 -8.26 4.92
C GLY A 31 -2.35 -7.24 5.38
N VAL A 32 -2.61 -6.29 4.50
CA VAL A 32 -3.47 -5.15 4.77
C VAL A 32 -4.38 -4.92 3.58
N ASN A 33 -5.63 -4.56 3.86
CA ASN A 33 -6.49 -3.96 2.85
C ASN A 33 -6.66 -2.49 3.19
N GLY A 34 -6.86 -1.67 2.16
CA GLY A 34 -7.02 -0.25 2.36
C GLY A 34 -7.66 0.45 1.19
N VAL A 35 -7.69 1.77 1.30
CA VAL A 35 -8.08 2.68 0.24
C VAL A 35 -6.98 3.70 0.06
N MET A 36 -6.56 3.89 -1.19
CA MET A 36 -5.65 4.95 -1.58
C MET A 36 -6.44 6.02 -2.35
N THR A 37 -6.31 7.26 -1.92
CA THR A 37 -6.99 8.41 -2.52
C THR A 37 -5.96 9.37 -3.10
N SER A 38 -6.10 9.66 -4.39
CA SER A 38 -5.35 10.68 -5.13
C SER A 38 -6.29 11.79 -5.57
N THR A 39 -5.74 12.96 -5.88
CA THR A 39 -6.52 14.09 -6.41
C THR A 39 -6.22 14.26 -7.89
N ILE A 40 -7.26 14.27 -8.72
CA ILE A 40 -7.17 14.43 -10.18
C ILE A 40 -7.96 15.68 -10.56
N ARG A 41 -7.29 16.72 -11.06
CA ARG A 41 -7.95 17.97 -11.49
C ARG A 41 -8.89 18.59 -10.43
N GLY A 42 -8.61 18.36 -9.15
CA GLY A 42 -9.43 18.82 -8.02
C GLY A 42 -10.38 17.76 -7.45
N ASP A 43 -10.66 16.68 -8.18
CA ASP A 43 -11.55 15.61 -7.73
C ASP A 43 -10.78 14.50 -7.01
N ALA A 44 -11.36 13.98 -5.93
CA ALA A 44 -10.80 12.84 -5.21
C ALA A 44 -11.12 11.54 -5.96
N VAL A 45 -10.08 10.77 -6.30
CA VAL A 45 -10.19 9.43 -6.88
C VAL A 45 -9.62 8.42 -5.90
N SER A 46 -10.47 7.49 -5.49
CA SER A 46 -10.17 6.47 -4.51
C SER A 46 -10.14 5.09 -5.15
N VAL A 47 -9.13 4.30 -4.82
CA VAL A 47 -8.96 2.93 -5.29
C VAL A 47 -8.72 2.02 -4.11
N GLY A 48 -9.31 0.83 -4.15
CA GLY A 48 -8.98 -0.24 -3.20
C GLY A 48 -7.52 -0.63 -3.35
N VAL A 49 -6.87 -0.94 -2.23
CA VAL A 49 -5.50 -1.47 -2.23
C VAL A 49 -5.43 -2.72 -1.37
N GLU A 50 -4.60 -3.65 -1.79
CA GLU A 50 -4.21 -4.82 -1.03
C GLU A 50 -2.69 -4.81 -0.87
N GLY A 51 -2.20 -5.14 0.32
CA GLY A 51 -0.79 -5.09 0.60
C GLY A 51 -0.33 -6.19 1.53
N TRP A 52 0.98 -6.35 1.58
CA TRP A 52 1.64 -7.35 2.40
C TRP A 52 2.93 -6.78 2.95
N PHE A 53 3.27 -7.26 4.14
CA PHE A 53 4.54 -6.97 4.76
C PHE A 53 5.60 -7.95 4.24
N GLY A 54 6.76 -7.40 3.89
CA GLY A 54 7.96 -8.14 3.50
C GLY A 54 9.14 -7.73 4.36
N SER A 55 10.20 -8.54 4.32
CA SER A 55 11.46 -8.23 4.98
C SER A 55 12.53 -7.89 3.95
N THR A 56 13.30 -6.84 4.22
CA THR A 56 14.50 -6.47 3.46
C THR A 56 15.71 -6.53 4.39
N ARG A 57 16.93 -6.53 3.84
CA ARG A 57 18.18 -6.53 4.65
C ARG A 57 18.25 -5.38 5.67
N GLY A 58 17.46 -4.32 5.51
CA GLY A 58 17.45 -3.14 6.39
C GLY A 58 16.16 -2.93 7.20
N GLY A 59 15.16 -3.82 7.10
CA GLY A 59 13.93 -3.69 7.89
C GLY A 59 12.65 -4.13 7.17
N LEU A 60 11.52 -3.78 7.80
CA LEU A 60 10.17 -4.09 7.34
C LEU A 60 9.79 -3.21 6.13
N MET A 61 9.27 -3.85 5.10
CA MET A 61 8.75 -3.20 3.90
C MET A 61 7.26 -3.51 3.77
N LEU A 62 6.46 -2.52 3.40
CA LEU A 62 5.05 -2.67 3.05
C LEU A 62 4.92 -2.47 1.54
N VAL A 63 4.40 -3.46 0.84
CA VAL A 63 4.02 -3.34 -0.58
C VAL A 63 2.51 -3.26 -0.66
N LEU A 64 1.99 -2.27 -1.37
CA LEU A 64 0.57 -2.07 -1.62
C LEU A 64 0.35 -2.09 -3.13
N ARG A 65 -0.69 -2.79 -3.57
CA ARG A 65 -1.11 -2.87 -4.95
C ARG A 65 -2.56 -2.41 -5.07
N GLY A 66 -2.83 -1.56 -6.05
CA GLY A 66 -4.18 -1.11 -6.33
C GLY A 66 -5.01 -2.18 -7.03
N VAL A 67 -6.25 -2.35 -6.57
CA VAL A 67 -7.26 -3.25 -7.13
C VAL A 67 -8.05 -2.48 -8.18
N MET A 68 -7.67 -2.64 -9.44
CA MET A 68 -8.24 -1.89 -10.56
C MET A 68 -8.44 -2.80 -11.78
N PRO A 69 -9.51 -2.58 -12.57
CA PRO A 69 -9.80 -3.44 -13.71
C PRO A 69 -8.85 -3.21 -14.91
N ASN A 70 -8.25 -2.02 -15.03
CA ASN A 70 -7.51 -1.62 -16.22
C ASN A 70 -6.21 -0.86 -15.91
N GLY A 71 -5.24 -1.53 -15.28
CA GLY A 71 -3.91 -0.97 -15.06
C GLY A 71 -3.23 -1.55 -13.84
N THR A 72 -2.05 -1.04 -13.54
CA THR A 72 -1.29 -1.40 -12.34
C THR A 72 -0.94 -0.16 -11.55
N GLN A 73 -1.03 -0.29 -10.23
CA GLN A 73 -0.50 0.70 -9.30
C GLN A 73 0.12 -0.06 -8.15
N GLN A 74 1.34 0.31 -7.81
CA GLN A 74 2.09 -0.26 -6.71
C GLN A 74 2.74 0.85 -5.89
N LEU A 75 2.79 0.64 -4.58
CA LEU A 75 3.52 1.47 -3.65
C LEU A 75 4.39 0.55 -2.79
N THR A 76 5.68 0.82 -2.74
CA THR A 76 6.64 0.11 -1.91
C THR A 76 7.15 1.08 -0.87
N LEU A 77 6.89 0.79 0.40
CA LEU A 77 7.16 1.67 1.52
C LEU A 77 8.06 0.97 2.53
N THR A 78 8.99 1.71 3.12
CA THR A 78 9.76 1.29 4.29
C THR A 78 9.50 2.26 5.43
N ARG A 79 9.63 1.75 6.65
CA ARG A 79 9.51 2.58 7.85
C ARG A 79 10.78 3.39 8.04
N ILE A 80 10.65 4.70 8.12
CA ILE A 80 11.74 5.62 8.49
C ILE A 80 11.74 5.84 10.01
N ASP A 81 10.57 6.13 10.58
CA ASP A 81 10.34 6.23 12.01
C ASP A 81 8.91 5.82 12.39
N ALA A 82 8.43 6.17 13.59
CA ALA A 82 7.10 5.78 14.03
C ALA A 82 5.94 6.35 13.21
N GLU A 83 6.14 7.54 12.65
CA GLU A 83 5.10 8.30 11.98
C GLU A 83 5.42 8.53 10.50
N HIS A 84 6.62 8.19 10.03
CA HIS A 84 7.03 8.34 8.64
C HIS A 84 7.29 7.01 7.94
N LEU A 85 6.67 6.86 6.77
CA LEU A 85 6.98 5.84 5.77
C LEU A 85 7.47 6.52 4.50
N ALA A 86 8.54 6.01 3.90
CA ALA A 86 9.03 6.52 2.62
C ALA A 86 9.27 5.37 1.65
N GLY A 87 9.28 5.68 0.35
CA GLY A 87 9.62 4.69 -0.66
C GLY A 87 9.27 5.16 -2.07
N THR A 88 8.75 4.26 -2.89
CA THR A 88 8.49 4.52 -4.30
C THR A 88 7.10 4.05 -4.71
N GLY A 89 6.51 4.77 -5.66
CA GLY A 89 5.29 4.37 -6.31
C GLY A 89 5.46 4.24 -7.80
N GLU A 90 4.77 3.26 -8.36
CA GLU A 90 4.71 3.00 -9.78
C GLU A 90 3.23 2.89 -10.17
N SER A 91 2.85 3.60 -11.23
CA SER A 91 1.49 3.55 -11.74
C SER A 91 1.48 3.66 -13.26
N SER A 92 0.70 2.79 -13.90
CA SER A 92 0.35 2.92 -15.32
C SER A 92 -0.53 4.16 -15.58
N PHE A 93 -1.11 4.73 -14.53
CA PHE A 93 -1.93 5.92 -14.61
C PHE A 93 -1.12 7.18 -14.29
N ARG A 94 -1.30 8.23 -15.09
CA ARG A 94 -0.66 9.54 -14.87
C ARG A 94 -1.05 10.19 -13.54
N TRP A 95 -2.18 9.80 -12.96
CA TRP A 95 -2.67 10.32 -11.70
C TRP A 95 -2.24 9.50 -10.48
N GLY A 96 -1.65 8.32 -10.70
CA GLY A 96 -1.10 7.50 -9.63
C GLY A 96 0.27 7.99 -9.16
N PRO A 97 0.84 7.35 -8.13
CA PRO A 97 2.18 7.68 -7.67
C PRO A 97 3.21 7.28 -8.73
N GLN A 98 4.14 8.18 -9.02
CA GLN A 98 5.22 7.99 -9.99
C GLN A 98 6.53 8.48 -9.39
N GLY A 99 7.36 7.55 -8.91
CA GLY A 99 8.64 7.85 -8.27
C GLY A 99 8.56 7.95 -6.73
N PRO A 100 9.40 8.77 -6.09
CA PRO A 100 9.48 8.84 -4.63
C PRO A 100 8.16 9.22 -3.96
N VAL A 101 7.85 8.57 -2.85
CA VAL A 101 6.67 8.83 -2.02
C VAL A 101 7.08 8.91 -0.56
N ASP A 102 6.57 9.93 0.12
CA ASP A 102 6.69 10.12 1.56
C ASP A 102 5.27 10.18 2.15
N LEU A 103 5.03 9.38 3.19
CA LEU A 103 3.78 9.31 3.92
C LEU A 103 4.03 9.58 5.39
N THR A 104 3.42 10.65 5.87
CA THR A 104 3.28 10.93 7.29
C THR A 104 1.97 10.37 7.80
N ARG A 105 2.03 9.65 8.92
CA ARG A 105 0.85 9.22 9.66
C ARG A 105 0.07 10.46 10.06
N ARG A 106 -1.17 10.53 9.59
CA ARG A 106 -2.09 11.56 10.05
C ARG A 106 -2.59 11.15 11.42
N SER A 107 -2.26 11.94 12.44
CA SER A 107 -3.01 11.90 13.69
C SER A 107 -4.45 12.22 13.33
N SER A 108 -5.36 11.26 13.50
CA SER A 108 -6.78 11.56 13.40
C SER A 108 -7.05 12.75 14.33
N PRO A 109 -7.77 13.81 13.91
CA PRO A 109 -8.44 14.63 14.91
C PRO A 109 -9.26 13.63 15.73
N GLN A 110 -9.02 13.58 17.05
CA GLN A 110 -9.97 12.95 17.95
C GLN A 110 -11.35 13.50 17.55
N GLY A 111 -12.24 12.61 17.09
CA GLY A 111 -13.66 12.93 17.05
C GLY A 111 -14.06 13.47 18.42
N PRO A 112 -15.05 14.38 18.50
CA PRO A 112 -15.31 15.15 19.72
C PRO A 112 -15.44 14.19 20.90
N ALA A 113 -14.74 14.51 21.98
CA ALA A 113 -14.96 13.89 23.28
C ALA A 113 -16.45 14.09 23.61
N ASN A 114 -17.20 12.99 23.66
CA ASN A 114 -18.51 12.92 24.27
C ASN A 114 -18.36 12.25 25.63
#